data_AF-A0A1S7QDQ1-F1
#
_entry.id   AF-A0A1S7QDQ1-F1
#
_cell.length_a   1.000
_cell.length_b   1.000
_cell.length_c   1.000
_cell.angle_alpha   90.00
_cell.angle_beta   90.00
_cell.angle_gamma   90.00
#
_symmetry.space_group_name_H-M   'P 1'
#
loop_
_entity.id
_entity.type
_entity.pdbx_description
1 polymer ?
#
loop_
_entity_poly.entity_id
_entity_poly.type
_entity_poly.pdbx_seq_one_letter_code
_entity_poly.pdbx_strand_id
1 'polypeptide(L)'
;MTNEHILYIPRRAKIVITALAIFFFLLSIAVVLVLLNEKADAGVVTTGLTLAQTCAAGLGVIAIVFYTRFNVNVSFLKKRTEDFLIREIPDALRIVDYKDSLFTELTRAYRPNPLVTKTRIMANYDHGNHYCQYRVLAYGVEQKIYVQVNVKRFVVSYFLDADLAGEADIRQRLNYVVAAAEAAGYSYKYEDVHDTAHGSVSAQLRLFKTLPDDFLVNASERLFLANDFASMTRALIRALPGCVVDLPIKSDVTETDEVA
;
A
#
# COMPACT_ATOMS: atom_id res chain seq x y z
N MET A 1 22.37 9.76 7.23
CA MET A 1 21.06 9.37 6.67
C MET A 1 20.61 10.49 5.75
N THR A 2 20.86 10.36 4.45
CA THR A 2 20.42 11.30 3.44
C THR A 2 18.94 11.05 3.15
N ASN A 3 18.09 12.00 3.51
CA ASN A 3 16.67 12.00 3.14
C ASN A 3 16.55 12.20 1.64
N GLU A 4 16.64 11.11 0.88
CA GLU A 4 16.22 11.09 -0.52
C GLU A 4 14.69 11.16 -0.56
N HIS A 5 14.15 12.37 -0.41
CA HIS A 5 12.79 12.69 -0.82
C HIS A 5 12.77 12.62 -2.35
N ILE A 6 12.61 11.41 -2.89
CA ILE A 6 12.23 11.23 -4.28
C ILE A 6 10.82 11.80 -4.40
N LEU A 7 10.74 13.05 -4.87
CA LEU A 7 9.47 13.76 -5.05
C LEU A 7 8.68 13.02 -6.13
N TYR A 8 7.77 12.15 -5.72
CA TYR A 8 6.85 11.49 -6.64
C TYR A 8 5.86 12.54 -7.15
N ILE A 9 6.07 13.00 -8.38
CA ILE A 9 5.12 13.89 -9.06
C ILE A 9 4.03 13.01 -9.67
N PRO A 10 2.75 13.15 -9.25
CA PRO A 10 1.67 12.34 -9.77
C PRO A 10 1.53 12.51 -11.29
N ARG A 11 1.11 11.46 -11.98
CA ARG A 11 1.04 11.42 -13.45
C ARG A 11 0.26 12.60 -14.05
N ARG A 12 -0.82 13.04 -13.39
CA ARG A 12 -1.61 14.21 -13.81
C ARG A 12 -0.81 15.51 -13.76
N ALA A 13 -0.03 15.73 -12.70
CA ALA A 13 0.82 16.90 -12.58
C ALA A 13 1.94 16.89 -13.64
N LYS A 14 2.54 15.73 -13.92
CA LYS A 14 3.53 15.60 -15.01
C LYS A 14 2.95 15.99 -16.37
N ILE A 15 1.70 15.60 -16.66
CA ILE A 15 1.01 15.95 -17.90
C ILE A 15 0.78 17.47 -17.97
N VAL A 16 0.25 18.08 -16.91
CA VAL A 16 -0.03 19.52 -16.87
C VAL A 16 1.25 20.35 -17.03
N ILE A 17 2.31 20.01 -16.30
CA ILE A 17 3.60 20.73 -16.36
C ILE A 17 4.22 20.60 -17.76
N THR A 18 4.21 19.39 -18.33
CA THR A 18 4.72 19.16 -19.70
C THR A 18 3.92 19.93 -20.74
N ALA A 19 2.58 19.93 -20.64
CA ALA A 19 1.72 20.68 -21.56
C ALA A 19 1.96 22.19 -21.48
N LEU A 20 2.09 22.73 -20.27
CA LEU A 20 2.40 24.13 -20.03
C LEU A 20 3.79 24.50 -20.61
N ALA A 21 4.80 23.65 -20.40
CA ALA A 21 6.13 23.86 -20.94
C ALA A 21 6.14 23.86 -22.49
N ILE A 22 5.43 22.92 -23.12
CA ILE A 22 5.25 22.89 -24.57
C ILE A 22 4.53 24.16 -25.06
N PHE A 23 3.47 24.59 -24.37
CA PHE A 23 2.75 25.81 -24.71
C PHE A 23 3.65 27.05 -24.70
N PHE A 24 4.44 27.25 -23.63
CA PHE A 24 5.39 28.36 -23.57
C PHE A 24 6.48 28.29 -24.63
N PHE A 25 6.94 27.07 -24.95
CA PHE A 25 7.90 26.87 -26.03
C PHE A 25 7.31 27.27 -27.39
N LEU A 26 6.09 26.82 -27.70
CA LEU A 26 5.39 27.21 -28.94
C LEU A 26 5.13 28.72 -29.00
N LEU A 27 4.76 29.34 -27.87
CA LEU A 27 4.60 30.79 -27.77
C LEU A 27 5.91 31.52 -28.07
N SER A 28 7.05 31.04 -27.57
CA SER A 28 8.36 31.62 -27.85
C SER A 28 8.70 31.55 -29.35
N ILE A 29 8.38 30.44 -30.02
CA ILE A 29 8.58 30.29 -31.48
C ILE A 29 7.67 31.27 -32.23
N ALA A 30 6.40 31.39 -31.83
CA ALA A 30 5.46 32.31 -32.46
C ALA A 30 5.93 33.77 -32.37
N VAL A 31 6.46 34.19 -31.21
CA VAL A 31 7.06 35.53 -31.05
C VAL A 31 8.23 35.73 -32.00
N VAL A 32 9.13 34.76 -32.11
CA VAL A 32 10.27 34.83 -33.06
C VAL A 32 9.78 34.95 -34.52
N LEU A 33 8.77 34.17 -34.91
CA LEU A 33 8.20 34.22 -36.26
C LEU A 33 7.55 35.57 -36.58
N VAL A 34 6.81 36.16 -35.63
CA VAL A 34 6.22 37.49 -35.78
C VAL A 34 7.31 38.55 -35.93
N LEU A 35 8.34 38.51 -35.08
CA LEU A 35 9.47 39.46 -35.15
C LEU A 35 10.23 39.36 -36.48
N LEU A 36 10.38 38.15 -37.02
CA LEU A 36 10.98 37.94 -38.34
C LEU A 36 10.09 38.49 -39.47
N ASN A 37 8.78 38.32 -39.36
CA ASN A 37 7.82 38.80 -40.36
C ASN A 37 7.72 40.34 -40.39
N GLU A 38 7.79 40.99 -39.22
CA GLU A 38 7.78 42.45 -39.09
C GLU A 38 9.11 43.12 -39.46
N LYS A 39 10.13 42.35 -39.86
CA LYS A 39 11.49 42.84 -40.15
C LYS A 39 12.08 43.66 -38.98
N ALA A 40 11.83 43.19 -37.76
CA ALA A 40 12.34 43.83 -36.55
C ALA A 40 13.87 43.89 -36.54
N ASP A 41 14.42 44.82 -35.75
CA ASP A 41 15.87 44.99 -35.59
C ASP A 41 16.55 43.68 -35.17
N ALA A 42 17.75 43.46 -35.71
CA ALA A 42 18.53 42.25 -35.46
C ALA A 42 18.72 41.96 -33.96
N GLY A 43 18.87 42.99 -33.12
CA GLY A 43 18.97 42.82 -31.66
C GLY A 43 17.72 42.24 -31.01
N VAL A 44 16.53 42.63 -31.48
CA VAL A 44 15.24 42.15 -30.96
C VAL A 44 15.02 40.70 -31.40
N VAL A 45 15.33 40.38 -32.66
CA VAL A 45 15.27 39.01 -33.18
C VAL A 45 16.22 38.09 -32.41
N THR A 46 17.44 38.54 -32.13
CA THR A 46 18.43 37.75 -31.36
C THR A 46 17.93 37.47 -29.94
N THR A 47 17.28 38.44 -29.31
CA THR A 47 16.68 38.27 -27.96
C THR A 47 15.51 37.28 -27.98
N GLY A 48 14.67 37.30 -29.03
CA GLY A 48 13.63 36.30 -29.21
C GLY A 48 14.20 34.89 -29.38
N LEU A 49 15.30 34.76 -30.14
CA LEU A 49 15.97 33.48 -30.38
C LEU A 49 16.56 32.89 -29.09
N THR A 50 17.20 33.70 -28.24
CA THR A 50 17.76 33.23 -26.96
C THR A 50 16.67 32.81 -25.97
N LEU A 51 15.51 33.49 -25.98
CA LEU A 51 14.35 33.08 -25.20
C LEU A 51 13.84 31.71 -25.64
N ALA A 52 13.69 31.49 -26.96
CA ALA A 52 13.26 30.21 -27.50
C ALA A 52 14.25 29.08 -27.20
N GLN A 53 15.55 29.34 -27.30
CA GLN A 53 16.60 28.38 -26.92
C GLN A 53 16.56 28.03 -25.43
N THR A 54 16.31 29.00 -24.56
CA THR A 54 16.19 28.77 -23.11
C THR A 54 14.95 27.91 -22.81
N CYS A 55 13.82 28.18 -23.47
CA CYS A 55 12.63 27.33 -23.37
C CYS A 55 12.88 25.90 -23.87
N ALA A 56 13.60 25.73 -25.00
CA ALA A 56 13.98 24.41 -25.51
C ALA A 56 14.85 23.64 -24.52
N ALA A 57 15.87 24.28 -23.95
CA ALA A 57 16.75 23.68 -22.96
C ALA A 57 15.98 23.29 -21.69
N GLY A 58 15.11 24.16 -21.18
CA GLY A 58 14.25 23.87 -20.04
C GLY A 58 13.31 22.69 -20.29
N LEU A 59 12.73 22.60 -21.50
CA LEU A 59 11.89 21.47 -21.91
C LEU A 59 12.70 20.17 -21.98
N GLY A 60 13.95 20.23 -22.46
CA GLY A 60 14.88 19.10 -22.43
C GLY A 60 15.17 18.60 -21.01
N VAL A 61 15.41 19.51 -20.06
CA VAL A 61 15.60 19.16 -18.65
C VAL A 61 14.33 18.54 -18.05
N ILE A 62 13.16 19.13 -18.29
CA ILE A 62 11.87 18.57 -17.83
C ILE A 62 11.64 17.18 -18.41
N ALA A 63 11.91 17.00 -19.71
CA ALA A 63 11.79 15.72 -20.38
C ALA A 63 12.71 14.67 -19.73
N ILE A 64 13.98 15.01 -19.49
CA ILE A 64 14.92 14.13 -18.79
C ILE A 64 14.42 13.83 -17.37
N VAL A 65 14.06 14.83 -16.57
CA VAL A 65 13.66 14.60 -15.16
C VAL A 65 12.37 13.79 -15.06
N PHE A 66 11.39 14.02 -15.95
CA PHE A 66 10.08 13.34 -15.87
C PHE A 66 10.03 12.00 -16.61
N TYR A 67 10.77 11.88 -17.71
CA TYR A 67 10.76 10.71 -18.60
C TYR A 67 12.04 9.87 -18.55
N THR A 68 13.06 10.28 -17.79
CA THR A 68 13.97 9.29 -17.19
C THR A 68 13.12 8.47 -16.24
N ARG A 69 12.47 7.44 -16.80
CA ARG A 69 12.17 6.25 -16.03
C ARG A 69 13.52 5.87 -15.48
N PHE A 70 13.74 6.09 -14.18
CA PHE A 70 14.84 5.45 -13.49
C PHE A 70 14.79 4.01 -13.98
N ASN A 71 15.80 3.56 -14.72
CA ASN A 71 15.98 2.14 -14.99
C ASN A 71 16.26 1.57 -13.61
N VAL A 72 15.17 1.30 -12.88
CA VAL A 72 15.24 0.94 -11.49
C VAL A 72 15.96 -0.38 -11.51
N ASN A 73 17.21 -0.37 -11.05
CA ASN A 73 18.06 -1.54 -11.08
C ASN A 73 17.31 -2.70 -10.42
N VAL A 74 17.36 -3.89 -11.01
CA VAL A 74 16.69 -5.08 -10.46
C VAL A 74 17.08 -5.29 -8.98
N SER A 75 18.33 -4.98 -8.62
CA SER A 75 18.78 -5.02 -7.22
C SER A 75 18.03 -4.03 -6.31
N PHE A 76 17.72 -2.83 -6.78
CA PHE A 76 16.89 -1.86 -6.05
C PHE A 76 15.46 -2.37 -5.90
N LEU A 77 14.85 -2.92 -6.96
CA LEU A 77 13.48 -3.45 -6.88
C LEU A 77 13.42 -4.64 -5.91
N LYS A 78 14.39 -5.55 -5.94
CA LYS A 78 14.50 -6.64 -4.98
C LYS A 78 14.59 -6.13 -3.54
N LYS A 79 15.46 -5.14 -3.30
CA LYS A 79 15.60 -4.52 -1.97
C LYS A 79 14.30 -3.84 -1.50
N ARG A 80 13.56 -3.17 -2.40
CA ARG A 80 12.27 -2.55 -2.06
C ARG A 80 11.19 -3.59 -1.79
N THR A 81 11.16 -4.69 -2.54
CA THR A 81 10.28 -5.83 -2.25
C THR A 81 10.59 -6.42 -0.89
N GLU A 82 11.88 -6.62 -0.58
CA GLU A 82 12.32 -7.07 0.73
C GLU A 82 11.86 -6.10 1.83
N ASP A 83 12.22 -4.82 1.74
CA ASP A 83 11.82 -3.81 2.73
C ASP A 83 10.29 -3.79 2.96
N PHE A 84 9.50 -3.93 1.88
CA PHE A 84 8.04 -4.00 1.98
C PHE A 84 7.58 -5.26 2.73
N LEU A 85 8.13 -6.44 2.41
CA LEU A 85 7.80 -7.69 3.07
C LEU A 85 8.27 -7.72 4.53
N ILE A 86 9.52 -7.36 4.83
CA ILE A 86 10.09 -7.55 6.18
C ILE A 86 9.81 -6.40 7.15
N ARG A 87 9.38 -5.22 6.66
CA ARG A 87 9.11 -4.04 7.51
C ARG A 87 7.68 -3.57 7.38
N GLU A 88 7.29 -3.11 6.19
CA GLU A 88 5.99 -2.42 6.00
C GLU A 88 4.80 -3.36 6.28
N ILE A 89 4.86 -4.61 5.82
CA ILE A 89 3.82 -5.62 6.06
C ILE A 89 3.69 -5.98 7.56
N PRO A 90 4.77 -6.40 8.27
CA PRO A 90 4.73 -6.63 9.70
C PRO A 90 4.24 -5.44 10.51
N ASP A 91 4.68 -4.22 10.15
CA ASP A 91 4.24 -3.01 10.84
C ASP A 91 2.74 -2.78 10.70
N ALA A 92 2.17 -2.99 9.51
CA ALA A 92 0.73 -2.94 9.32
C ALA A 92 0.01 -4.06 10.07
N LEU A 93 0.53 -5.29 10.05
CA LEU A 93 -0.07 -6.43 10.75
C LEU A 93 -0.13 -6.25 12.27
N ARG A 94 0.71 -5.40 12.87
CA ARG A 94 0.63 -5.10 14.32
C ARG A 94 -0.72 -4.53 14.74
N ILE A 95 -1.50 -3.95 13.83
CA ILE A 95 -2.81 -3.36 14.15
C ILE A 95 -3.95 -4.39 14.13
N VAL A 96 -3.66 -5.65 13.79
CA VAL A 96 -4.66 -6.73 13.66
C VAL A 96 -5.40 -6.94 14.99
N ASP A 97 -4.65 -7.09 16.08
CA ASP A 97 -5.14 -7.16 17.45
C ASP A 97 -4.43 -6.12 18.32
N TYR A 98 -5.20 -5.10 18.73
CA TYR A 98 -4.75 -4.04 19.61
C TYR A 98 -5.54 -4.08 20.91
N LYS A 99 -4.93 -3.61 21.99
CA LYS A 99 -5.63 -3.50 23.27
C LYS A 99 -6.75 -2.46 23.15
N ASP A 100 -7.99 -2.88 23.38
CA ASP A 100 -9.12 -1.96 23.42
C ASP A 100 -8.87 -0.90 24.49
N SER A 101 -8.85 0.35 24.05
CA SER A 101 -8.86 1.53 24.92
C SER A 101 -10.29 2.00 25.07
N LEU A 102 -10.62 2.55 26.25
CA LEU A 102 -11.90 3.23 26.45
C LEU A 102 -12.08 4.34 25.41
N PHE A 103 -13.29 4.48 24.88
CA PHE A 103 -13.66 5.59 24.02
C PHE A 103 -13.34 6.90 24.75
N THR A 104 -12.57 7.78 24.12
CA THR A 104 -12.18 9.08 24.65
C THR A 104 -12.68 10.15 23.69
N GLU A 105 -13.27 11.23 24.22
CA GLU A 105 -13.72 12.34 23.41
C GLU A 105 -12.53 13.04 22.72
N LEU A 106 -12.67 13.31 21.41
CA LEU A 106 -11.66 13.99 20.61
C LEU A 106 -11.66 15.50 20.90
N THR A 107 -11.05 15.88 22.01
CA THR A 107 -10.84 17.29 22.37
C THR A 107 -9.59 17.87 21.72
N ARG A 108 -9.41 19.20 21.74
CA ARG A 108 -8.17 19.84 21.25
C ARG A 108 -6.89 19.38 21.97
N ALA A 109 -7.03 18.83 23.18
CA ALA A 109 -5.91 18.29 23.96
C ALA A 109 -5.67 16.79 23.70
N TYR A 110 -6.46 16.15 22.84
CA TYR A 110 -6.32 14.75 22.52
C TYR A 110 -4.91 14.46 22.00
N ARG A 111 -4.24 13.51 22.66
CA ARG A 111 -3.00 12.93 22.17
C ARG A 111 -3.26 11.46 21.91
N PRO A 112 -3.02 10.97 20.68
CA PRO A 112 -3.15 9.56 20.41
C PRO A 112 -2.18 8.78 21.29
N ASN A 113 -2.70 7.80 22.03
CA ASN A 113 -1.86 6.89 22.79
C ASN A 113 -1.00 6.05 21.82
N PRO A 114 0.23 5.67 22.23
CA PRO A 114 1.02 4.74 21.44
C PRO A 114 0.24 3.44 21.25
N LEU A 115 0.30 2.88 20.05
CA LEU A 115 -0.40 1.64 19.73
C LEU A 115 0.17 0.50 20.58
N VAL A 116 -0.65 -0.03 21.49
CA VAL A 116 -0.33 -1.24 22.27
C VAL A 116 -0.95 -2.44 21.56
N THR A 117 -0.10 -3.21 20.88
CA THR A 117 -0.51 -4.41 20.14
C THR A 117 -0.43 -5.67 21.00
N LYS A 118 -1.44 -6.54 20.88
CA LYS A 118 -1.39 -7.93 21.37
C LYS A 118 -0.89 -8.89 20.29
N THR A 119 -0.78 -8.42 19.05
CA THR A 119 -0.40 -9.21 17.89
C THR A 119 1.07 -9.64 18.00
N ARG A 120 1.33 -10.94 17.88
CA ARG A 120 2.70 -11.45 17.68
C ARG A 120 2.87 -11.92 16.24
N ILE A 121 3.96 -11.50 15.62
CA ILE A 121 4.25 -11.79 14.22
C ILE A 121 5.60 -12.49 14.17
N MET A 122 5.59 -13.72 13.64
CA MET A 122 6.81 -14.44 13.28
C MET A 122 6.90 -14.43 11.76
N ALA A 123 8.05 -14.07 11.22
CA ALA A 123 8.29 -14.03 9.79
C ALA A 123 9.43 -14.99 9.43
N ASN A 124 9.25 -15.72 8.33
CA ASN A 124 10.31 -16.49 7.68
C ASN A 124 10.50 -15.95 6.27
N TYR A 125 11.67 -15.37 6.03
CA TYR A 125 12.03 -14.73 4.77
C TYR A 125 13.43 -15.15 4.35
N ASP A 126 13.54 -15.71 3.15
CA ASP A 126 14.81 -15.99 2.51
C ASP A 126 15.29 -14.75 1.75
N HIS A 127 16.53 -14.33 1.99
CA HIS A 127 17.05 -13.09 1.41
C HIS A 127 17.01 -13.09 -0.13
N GLY A 128 16.52 -11.99 -0.71
CA GLY A 128 16.38 -11.84 -2.16
C GLY A 128 15.18 -12.58 -2.77
N ASN A 129 14.36 -13.22 -1.94
CA ASN A 129 13.13 -13.87 -2.34
C ASN A 129 11.99 -12.84 -2.48
N HIS A 130 10.95 -13.21 -3.23
CA HIS A 130 9.80 -12.36 -3.53
C HIS A 130 8.54 -12.80 -2.77
N TYR A 131 8.71 -13.72 -1.81
CA TYR A 131 7.67 -14.12 -0.88
C TYR A 131 8.21 -14.17 0.55
N CYS A 132 7.30 -14.03 1.52
CA CYS A 132 7.56 -14.16 2.95
C CYS A 132 6.42 -14.95 3.58
N GLN A 133 6.78 -15.83 4.52
CA GLN A 133 5.80 -16.58 5.31
C GLN A 133 5.65 -15.89 6.66
N TYR A 134 4.41 -15.74 7.12
CA TYR A 134 4.10 -15.18 8.43
C TYR A 134 3.29 -16.16 9.25
N ARG A 135 3.50 -16.10 10.56
CA ARG A 135 2.56 -16.59 11.56
C ARG A 135 2.10 -15.40 12.39
N VAL A 136 0.81 -15.13 12.35
CA VAL A 136 0.18 -13.99 13.04
C VAL A 136 -0.66 -14.55 14.16
N LEU A 137 -0.20 -14.39 15.39
CA LEU A 137 -0.96 -14.72 16.59
C LEU A 137 -1.76 -13.48 17.02
N ALA A 138 -3.08 -13.58 16.94
CA ALA A 138 -4.03 -12.51 17.26
C ALA A 138 -5.35 -13.14 17.73
N TYR A 139 -6.04 -12.51 18.69
CA TYR A 139 -7.32 -13.02 19.23
C TYR A 139 -7.26 -14.48 19.70
N GLY A 140 -6.10 -14.93 20.20
CA GLY A 140 -5.87 -16.31 20.64
C GLY A 140 -5.68 -17.35 19.51
N VAL A 141 -5.68 -16.92 18.24
CA VAL A 141 -5.54 -17.80 17.07
C VAL A 141 -4.21 -17.54 16.37
N GLU A 142 -3.48 -18.59 16.00
CA GLU A 142 -2.27 -18.52 15.17
C GLU A 142 -2.65 -18.71 13.70
N GLN A 143 -2.63 -17.64 12.91
CA GLN A 143 -2.92 -17.69 11.48
C GLN A 143 -1.62 -17.77 10.66
N LYS A 144 -1.49 -18.81 9.83
CA LYS A 144 -0.40 -18.95 8.84
C LYS A 144 -0.75 -18.20 7.56
N ILE A 145 0.14 -17.32 7.09
CA ILE A 145 -0.09 -16.47 5.92
C ILE A 145 1.15 -16.47 5.03
N TYR A 146 1.00 -16.73 3.73
CA TYR A 146 2.09 -16.54 2.76
C TYR A 146 1.80 -15.32 1.91
N VAL A 147 2.76 -14.41 1.81
CA VAL A 147 2.62 -13.19 1.00
C VAL A 147 3.70 -13.17 -0.07
N GLN A 148 3.30 -12.92 -1.30
CA GLN A 148 4.19 -12.80 -2.46
C GLN A 148 3.99 -11.44 -3.12
N VAL A 149 5.10 -10.76 -3.42
CA VAL A 149 5.11 -9.46 -4.09
C VAL A 149 6.04 -9.59 -5.30
N ASN A 150 5.44 -9.70 -6.49
CA ASN A 150 6.17 -9.77 -7.75
C ASN A 150 5.87 -8.53 -8.60
N VAL A 151 6.45 -7.38 -8.22
CA VAL A 151 6.41 -6.05 -8.87
C VAL A 151 5.01 -5.55 -9.26
N LYS A 152 4.31 -6.25 -10.14
CA LYS A 152 2.94 -5.99 -10.62
C LYS A 152 1.86 -6.85 -9.96
N ARG A 153 2.22 -7.84 -9.14
CA ARG A 153 1.25 -8.74 -8.49
C ARG A 153 1.52 -8.88 -7.02
N PHE A 154 0.46 -8.75 -6.24
CA PHE A 154 0.39 -9.11 -4.83
C PHE A 154 -0.43 -10.38 -4.69
N VAL A 155 0.08 -11.36 -3.95
CA VAL A 155 -0.62 -12.61 -3.65
C VAL A 155 -0.56 -12.85 -2.16
N VAL A 156 -1.69 -13.19 -1.57
CA VAL A 156 -1.79 -13.56 -0.16
C VAL A 156 -2.49 -14.91 -0.07
N SER A 157 -1.89 -15.86 0.61
CA SER A 157 -2.48 -17.16 0.90
C SER A 157 -2.69 -17.32 2.39
N TYR A 158 -3.94 -17.49 2.81
CA TYR A 158 -4.31 -17.87 4.17
C TYR A 158 -4.52 -19.38 4.22
N PHE A 159 -3.87 -20.06 5.16
CA PHE A 159 -4.06 -21.48 5.40
C PHE A 159 -5.11 -21.65 6.50
N LEU A 160 -6.19 -22.36 6.19
CA LEU A 160 -7.32 -22.59 7.06
C LEU A 160 -7.20 -24.01 7.60
N ASP A 161 -7.08 -24.15 8.92
CA ASP A 161 -7.06 -25.46 9.56
C ASP A 161 -8.49 -26.04 9.54
N ALA A 162 -8.69 -27.10 8.76
CA ALA A 162 -9.99 -27.72 8.52
C ALA A 162 -10.50 -28.58 9.70
N ASP A 163 -9.67 -28.79 10.74
CA ASP A 163 -9.96 -29.72 11.84
C ASP A 163 -10.95 -29.17 12.89
N LEU A 164 -11.18 -27.86 12.96
CA LEU A 164 -11.99 -27.23 14.03
C LEU A 164 -13.45 -26.91 13.63
N ALA A 165 -13.72 -26.76 12.34
CA ALA A 165 -15.05 -26.57 11.78
C ALA A 165 -15.04 -27.09 10.35
N GLY A 166 -16.09 -27.81 9.93
CA GLY A 166 -16.17 -28.33 8.58
C GLY A 166 -15.91 -27.23 7.55
N GLU A 167 -15.13 -27.52 6.52
CA GLU A 167 -14.62 -26.54 5.54
C GLU A 167 -15.71 -25.61 4.97
N ALA A 168 -16.90 -26.14 4.73
CA ALA A 168 -18.06 -25.38 4.24
C ALA A 168 -18.48 -24.25 5.21
N ASP A 169 -18.42 -24.48 6.52
CA ASP A 169 -18.74 -23.46 7.55
C ASP A 169 -17.68 -22.35 7.54
N ILE A 170 -16.40 -22.71 7.43
CA ILE A 170 -15.31 -21.72 7.34
C ILE A 170 -15.47 -20.87 6.08
N ARG A 171 -15.71 -21.49 4.92
CA ARG A 171 -15.94 -20.75 3.66
C ARG A 171 -17.14 -19.81 3.79
N GLN A 172 -18.25 -20.27 4.39
CA GLN A 172 -19.43 -19.43 4.61
C GLN A 172 -19.13 -18.22 5.51
N ARG A 173 -18.40 -18.43 6.61
CA ARG A 173 -17.96 -17.34 7.51
C ARG A 173 -17.05 -16.34 6.82
N LEU A 174 -16.23 -16.78 5.88
CA LEU A 174 -15.30 -15.93 5.14
C LEU A 174 -15.93 -15.20 3.95
N ASN A 175 -17.18 -15.49 3.58
CA ASN A 175 -17.84 -14.84 2.45
C ASN A 175 -17.82 -13.31 2.54
N TYR A 176 -18.02 -12.74 3.73
CA TYR A 176 -18.00 -11.28 3.88
C TYR A 176 -16.58 -10.71 3.69
N VAL A 177 -15.54 -11.44 4.12
CA VAL A 177 -14.13 -11.04 3.94
C VAL A 177 -13.77 -11.07 2.47
N VAL A 178 -14.19 -12.12 1.78
CA VAL A 178 -13.98 -12.28 0.34
C VAL A 178 -14.71 -11.20 -0.44
N ALA A 179 -15.98 -10.91 -0.12
CA ALA A 179 -16.73 -9.84 -0.78
C ALA A 179 -16.08 -8.46 -0.57
N ALA A 180 -15.57 -8.18 0.63
CA ALA A 180 -14.82 -6.96 0.90
C ALA A 180 -13.51 -6.89 0.11
N ALA A 181 -12.78 -8.02 0.00
CA ALA A 181 -11.57 -8.11 -0.80
C ALA A 181 -11.87 -7.88 -2.30
N GLU A 182 -12.94 -8.45 -2.84
CA GLU A 182 -13.36 -8.20 -4.23
C GLU A 182 -13.70 -6.73 -4.47
N ALA A 183 -14.44 -6.09 -3.56
CA ALA A 183 -14.73 -4.65 -3.63
C ALA A 183 -13.45 -3.79 -3.58
N ALA A 184 -12.42 -4.24 -2.86
CA ALA A 184 -11.10 -3.63 -2.84
C ALA A 184 -10.24 -3.98 -4.07
N GLY A 185 -10.75 -4.76 -5.02
CA GLY A 185 -10.10 -5.09 -6.29
C GLY A 185 -9.17 -6.31 -6.22
N TYR A 186 -9.38 -7.22 -5.28
CA TYR A 186 -8.74 -8.54 -5.29
C TYR A 186 -9.60 -9.53 -6.09
N SER A 187 -8.95 -10.52 -6.69
CA SER A 187 -9.61 -11.78 -7.05
C SER A 187 -9.21 -12.86 -6.05
N TYR A 188 -10.02 -13.91 -5.91
CA TYR A 188 -9.75 -14.97 -4.95
C TYR A 188 -9.92 -16.36 -5.56
N LYS A 189 -9.31 -17.35 -4.91
CA LYS A 189 -9.48 -18.77 -5.19
C LYS A 189 -9.35 -19.55 -3.89
N TYR A 190 -10.20 -20.56 -3.72
CA TYR A 190 -10.00 -21.61 -2.72
C TYR A 190 -9.26 -22.78 -3.36
N GLU A 191 -8.19 -23.25 -2.71
CA GLU A 191 -7.40 -24.41 -3.14
C GLU A 191 -7.28 -25.37 -1.97
N ASP A 192 -7.50 -26.66 -2.21
CA ASP A 192 -7.26 -27.68 -1.18
C ASP A 192 -5.77 -28.02 -1.21
N VAL A 193 -5.06 -27.73 -0.13
CA VAL A 193 -3.62 -27.97 -0.02
C VAL A 193 -3.39 -29.17 0.88
N HIS A 194 -2.87 -30.24 0.29
CA HIS A 194 -2.38 -31.39 1.04
C HIS A 194 -0.99 -31.06 1.61
N ASP A 195 -0.91 -30.79 2.91
CA ASP A 195 0.38 -30.71 3.58
C ASP A 195 0.90 -32.13 3.82
N THR A 196 1.72 -32.62 2.88
CA THR A 196 2.31 -33.96 2.93
C THR A 196 3.25 -34.16 4.13
N ALA A 197 3.71 -33.09 4.79
CA ALA A 197 4.59 -33.18 5.96
C ALA A 197 3.85 -33.36 7.30
N HIS A 198 2.57 -32.96 7.37
CA HIS A 198 1.79 -32.98 8.61
C HIS A 198 0.48 -33.78 8.51
N GLY A 199 0.15 -34.32 7.33
CA GLY A 199 -1.00 -35.22 7.16
C GLY A 199 -2.35 -34.52 7.29
N SER A 200 -2.38 -33.19 7.42
CA SER A 200 -3.59 -32.39 7.45
C SER A 200 -3.91 -31.82 6.07
N VAL A 201 -5.19 -31.86 5.70
CA VAL A 201 -5.72 -31.14 4.54
C VAL A 201 -6.08 -29.75 5.04
N SER A 202 -5.31 -28.74 4.65
CA SER A 202 -5.64 -27.35 4.94
C SER A 202 -6.28 -26.73 3.71
N ALA A 203 -7.50 -26.21 3.84
CA ALA A 203 -8.08 -25.38 2.81
C ALA A 203 -7.29 -24.07 2.73
N GLN A 204 -6.96 -23.59 1.53
CA GLN A 204 -6.22 -22.36 1.33
C GLN A 204 -7.11 -21.32 0.65
N LEU A 205 -7.28 -20.16 1.29
CA LEU A 205 -7.85 -18.97 0.64
C LEU A 205 -6.72 -18.14 0.06
N ARG A 206 -6.69 -18.01 -1.27
CA ARG A 206 -5.68 -17.26 -2.00
C ARG A 206 -6.29 -16.02 -2.64
N LEU A 207 -5.77 -14.85 -2.28
CA LEU A 207 -6.16 -13.54 -2.80
C LEU A 207 -5.08 -13.01 -3.74
N PHE A 208 -5.50 -12.38 -4.83
CA PHE A 208 -4.62 -11.82 -5.85
C PHE A 208 -5.01 -10.37 -6.14
N LYS A 209 -4.03 -9.48 -6.22
CA LYS A 209 -4.25 -8.10 -6.63
C LYS A 209 -3.20 -7.66 -7.63
N THR A 210 -3.65 -6.98 -8.68
CA THR A 210 -2.77 -6.29 -9.63
C THR A 210 -2.31 -4.98 -9.02
N LEU A 211 -1.01 -4.73 -9.07
CA LEU A 211 -0.36 -3.55 -8.53
C LEU A 211 -0.02 -2.56 -9.67
N PRO A 212 0.01 -1.25 -9.39
CA PRO A 212 0.50 -0.27 -10.36
C PRO A 212 1.99 -0.45 -10.64
N ASP A 213 2.43 -0.03 -11.84
CA ASP A 213 3.82 -0.20 -12.32
C ASP A 213 4.87 0.44 -11.38
N ASP A 214 4.49 1.45 -10.61
CA ASP A 214 5.33 2.22 -9.70
C ASP A 214 5.11 1.87 -8.22
N PHE A 215 4.39 0.79 -7.92
CA PHE A 215 4.06 0.37 -6.55
C PHE A 215 5.27 0.38 -5.60
N LEU A 216 6.38 -0.23 -6.01
CA LEU A 216 7.58 -0.36 -5.15
C LEU A 216 8.25 0.98 -4.81
N VAL A 217 7.95 2.05 -5.56
CA VAL A 217 8.49 3.40 -5.31
C VAL A 217 7.44 4.38 -4.79
N ASN A 218 6.15 4.08 -4.97
CA ASN A 218 5.04 4.91 -4.51
C ASN A 218 4.65 4.57 -3.06
N ALA A 219 5.11 5.38 -2.11
CA ALA A 219 4.86 5.13 -0.68
C ALA A 219 3.37 5.12 -0.29
N SER A 220 2.54 5.94 -0.95
CA SER A 220 1.11 5.99 -0.68
C SER A 220 0.41 4.69 -1.06
N GLU A 221 0.77 4.11 -2.20
CA GLU A 221 0.22 2.82 -2.67
C GLU A 221 0.67 1.67 -1.77
N ARG A 222 1.94 1.68 -1.30
CA ARG A 222 2.43 0.66 -0.36
C ARG A 222 1.71 0.74 0.98
N LEU A 223 1.54 1.95 1.52
CA LEU A 223 0.82 2.16 2.77
C LEU A 223 -0.65 1.74 2.64
N PHE A 224 -1.32 2.12 1.55
CA PHE A 224 -2.69 1.69 1.26
C PHE A 224 -2.80 0.17 1.25
N LEU A 225 -1.93 -0.51 0.48
CA LEU A 225 -1.95 -1.97 0.38
C LEU A 225 -1.65 -2.65 1.71
N ALA A 226 -0.68 -2.16 2.48
CA ALA A 226 -0.32 -2.74 3.77
C ALA A 226 -1.47 -2.62 4.79
N ASN A 227 -2.13 -1.46 4.86
CA ASN A 227 -3.27 -1.23 5.75
C ASN A 227 -4.50 -2.06 5.35
N ASP A 228 -4.75 -2.17 4.05
CA ASP A 228 -5.84 -2.96 3.48
C ASP A 228 -5.61 -4.46 3.76
N PHE A 229 -4.38 -4.95 3.54
CA PHE A 229 -3.98 -6.30 3.92
C PHE A 229 -4.15 -6.58 5.41
N ALA A 230 -3.74 -5.66 6.29
CA ALA A 230 -3.91 -5.81 7.73
C ALA A 230 -5.40 -5.82 8.14
N SER A 231 -6.23 -4.98 7.52
CA SER A 231 -7.67 -4.94 7.76
C SER A 231 -8.36 -6.23 7.33
N MET A 232 -8.01 -6.76 6.14
CA MET A 232 -8.49 -8.06 5.69
C MET A 232 -8.03 -9.20 6.60
N THR A 233 -6.76 -9.20 7.02
CA THR A 233 -6.21 -10.21 7.93
C THR A 233 -6.96 -10.20 9.26
N ARG A 234 -7.26 -9.02 9.80
CA ARG A 234 -8.07 -8.87 11.02
C ARG A 234 -9.48 -9.42 10.86
N ALA A 235 -10.16 -9.06 9.78
CA ALA A 235 -11.50 -9.57 9.49
C ALA A 235 -11.48 -11.11 9.37
N LEU A 236 -10.51 -11.64 8.63
CA LEU A 236 -10.33 -13.07 8.45
C LEU A 236 -10.14 -13.79 9.79
N ILE A 237 -9.17 -13.37 10.61
CA ILE A 237 -8.89 -14.03 11.89
C ILE A 237 -10.12 -13.96 12.82
N ARG A 238 -10.85 -12.84 12.81
CA ARG A 238 -12.09 -12.69 13.59
C ARG A 238 -13.22 -13.62 13.14
N ALA A 239 -13.23 -14.02 11.86
CA ALA A 239 -14.22 -14.93 11.32
C ALA A 239 -13.92 -16.40 11.61
N LEU A 240 -12.68 -16.74 12.00
CA LEU A 240 -12.26 -18.11 12.24
C LEU A 240 -12.86 -18.69 13.52
N PRO A 241 -13.14 -20.01 13.53
CA PRO A 241 -13.52 -20.72 14.75
C PRO A 241 -12.38 -20.64 15.78
N GLY A 242 -12.70 -20.42 17.05
CA GLY A 242 -11.72 -20.32 18.14
C GLY A 242 -11.17 -18.91 18.40
N CYS A 243 -11.56 -17.90 17.61
CA CYS A 243 -11.27 -16.50 17.90
C CYS A 243 -11.90 -16.09 19.25
N VAL A 244 -11.06 -15.61 20.16
CA VAL A 244 -11.50 -15.05 21.45
C VAL A 244 -11.56 -13.54 21.31
N VAL A 245 -12.78 -13.01 21.20
CA VAL A 245 -13.04 -11.58 21.27
C VAL A 245 -13.44 -11.25 22.70
N ASP A 246 -12.53 -10.66 23.46
CA ASP A 246 -12.87 -10.05 24.75
C ASP A 246 -13.81 -8.88 24.48
N LEU A 247 -15.12 -9.07 24.68
CA LEU A 247 -16.05 -7.94 24.66
C LEU A 247 -15.75 -7.06 25.87
N PRO A 248 -15.68 -5.72 25.72
CA PRO A 248 -15.53 -4.85 26.87
C PRO A 248 -16.70 -5.13 27.83
N ILE A 249 -16.36 -5.53 29.05
CA ILE A 249 -17.32 -5.66 30.14
C ILE A 249 -18.01 -4.31 30.22
N LYS A 250 -19.32 -4.30 29.98
CA LYS A 250 -20.19 -3.15 30.23
C LYS A 250 -20.03 -2.89 31.73
N SER A 251 -19.14 -1.97 32.11
CA SER A 251 -19.12 -1.48 33.48
C SER A 251 -20.46 -0.80 33.65
N ASP A 252 -21.34 -1.42 34.43
CA ASP A 252 -22.58 -0.81 34.88
C ASP A 252 -22.23 0.60 35.33
N VAL A 253 -22.80 1.57 34.61
CA VAL A 253 -22.91 2.93 35.09
C VAL A 253 -23.80 2.78 36.33
N THR A 254 -23.18 2.64 37.49
CA THR A 254 -23.84 2.96 38.74
C THR A 254 -24.16 4.45 38.65
N GLU A 255 -25.38 4.74 38.20
CA GLU A 255 -26.16 5.87 38.66
C GLU A 255 -26.03 5.90 40.19
N THR A 256 -25.19 6.78 40.70
CA THR A 256 -25.43 7.36 42.02
C THR A 256 -26.22 8.64 41.79
N ASP A 257 -27.52 8.45 41.57
CA ASP A 257 -28.53 9.34 42.15
C ASP A 257 -28.70 8.93 43.61
N GLU A 258 -28.28 9.79 44.53
CA GLU A 258 -28.81 9.97 45.90
C GLU A 258 -28.00 11.10 46.54
N VAL A 259 -28.49 12.35 46.49
CA VAL A 259 -29.30 12.99 47.53
C VAL A 259 -28.57 13.06 48.89
N ALA A 260 -27.90 14.20 49.12
CA ALA A 260 -27.96 14.98 50.36
C ALA A 260 -27.32 16.36 50.11
#